data_AF-A0A0R1RSP5-F1
#
_entry.id   AF-A0A0R1RSP5-F1
#
_cell.length_a   1.000
_cell.length_b   1.000
_cell.length_c   1.000
_cell.angle_alpha   90.00
_cell.angle_beta   90.00
_cell.angle_gamma   90.00
#
_symmetry.space_group_name_H-M   'P 1'
#
loop_
_entity.id
_entity.type
_entity.pdbx_description
1 polymer ?
#
loop_
_entity_poly.entity_id
_entity_poly.type
_entity_poly.pdbx_seq_one_letter_code
_entity_poly.pdbx_strand_id
1 'polypeptide(L)'
;MTIKPESFRQEKTRQELIDAMQVLLVHKPFEQISVNDICEQSHNHRSTFYRYYHDKYDLLQDEFRMVRETMDTDNQIPSRQFVEQIVDFAQENQRVFRNLTTANSHENMYYVLTAATEQTLKEKLAEQKKTDDPLIQQVEDSPRPDLVISLIAGAIVNLMIRWVTTEQSTPKDEIVTFLTDGLNRICIVPET
;
A
#
# COMPACT_ATOMS: atom_id res chain seq x y z
N MET A 1 -8.17 29.68 6.41
CA MET A 1 -7.15 29.19 7.36
C MET A 1 -5.79 29.63 6.86
N THR A 2 -5.03 30.38 7.65
CA THR A 2 -3.67 30.82 7.28
C THR A 2 -2.70 29.70 7.61
N ILE A 3 -2.18 29.00 6.60
CA ILE A 3 -1.16 27.95 6.79
C ILE A 3 0.09 28.63 7.37
N LYS A 4 0.53 28.20 8.56
CA LYS A 4 1.74 28.76 9.20
C LYS A 4 2.99 28.35 8.41
N PRO A 5 3.98 29.23 8.22
CA PRO A 5 5.19 28.94 7.44
C PRO A 5 6.02 27.77 7.97
N GLU A 6 5.91 27.43 9.26
CA GLU A 6 6.53 26.23 9.83
C GLU A 6 5.88 24.93 9.36
N SER A 7 4.54 24.90 9.22
CA SER A 7 3.81 23.74 8.69
C SER A 7 4.16 23.51 7.22
N PHE A 8 4.29 24.58 6.43
CA PHE A 8 4.74 24.48 5.05
C PHE A 8 6.16 23.92 4.91
N ARG A 9 7.09 24.35 5.78
CA ARG A 9 8.45 23.80 5.81
C ARG A 9 8.47 22.33 6.24
N GLN A 10 7.64 21.96 7.20
CA GLN A 10 7.53 20.56 7.65
C GLN A 10 7.05 19.65 6.52
N GLU A 11 6.00 20.07 5.81
CA GLU A 11 5.45 19.30 4.68
C GLU A 11 6.47 19.17 3.53
N LYS A 12 7.15 20.28 3.21
CA LYS A 12 8.19 20.28 2.19
C LYS A 12 9.32 19.29 2.50
N THR A 13 9.79 19.25 3.75
CA THR A 13 10.85 18.31 4.14
C THR A 13 10.37 16.86 4.14
N ARG A 14 9.12 16.58 4.53
CA ARG A 14 8.53 15.24 4.38
C ARG A 14 8.55 14.80 2.92
N GLN A 15 8.07 15.66 2.02
CA GLN A 15 8.07 15.37 0.59
C GLN A 15 9.48 15.13 0.04
N GLU A 16 10.46 15.96 0.40
CA GLU A 16 11.87 15.78 -0.01
C GLU A 16 12.45 14.41 0.41
N LEU A 17 12.08 13.92 1.60
CA LEU A 17 12.51 12.62 2.10
C LEU A 17 11.83 11.46 1.34
N ILE A 18 10.54 11.61 1.01
CA ILE A 18 9.78 10.61 0.25
C ILE A 18 10.28 10.53 -1.19
N ASP A 19 10.46 11.67 -1.85
CA ASP A 19 11.00 11.75 -3.21
C ASP A 19 12.39 11.09 -3.27
N ALA A 20 13.22 11.31 -2.26
CA ALA A 20 14.53 10.68 -2.17
C ALA A 20 14.44 9.15 -2.04
N MET A 21 13.51 8.63 -1.24
CA MET A 21 13.28 7.20 -1.13
C MET A 21 12.77 6.59 -2.44
N GLN A 22 11.85 7.27 -3.12
CA GLN A 22 11.36 6.87 -4.45
C GLN A 22 12.48 6.76 -5.47
N VAL A 23 13.33 7.77 -5.56
CA VAL A 23 14.51 7.75 -6.45
C VAL A 23 15.41 6.56 -6.12
N LEU A 24 15.71 6.32 -4.85
CA LEU A 24 16.56 5.20 -4.43
C LEU A 24 15.92 3.83 -4.75
N LEU A 25 14.60 3.70 -4.56
CA LEU A 25 13.82 2.50 -4.84
C LEU A 25 13.77 2.14 -6.32
N VAL A 26 13.92 3.12 -7.23
CA VAL A 26 14.12 2.81 -8.65
C VAL A 26 15.43 2.03 -8.85
N HIS A 27 16.47 2.32 -8.07
CA HIS A 27 17.82 1.81 -8.35
C HIS A 27 18.23 0.58 -7.56
N LYS A 28 17.80 0.43 -6.29
CA LYS A 28 18.23 -0.67 -5.42
C LYS A 28 17.11 -1.21 -4.51
N PRO A 29 17.21 -2.47 -4.05
CA PRO A 29 16.23 -3.05 -3.12
C PRO A 29 16.09 -2.24 -1.83
N PHE A 30 14.86 -2.15 -1.31
CA PHE A 30 14.53 -1.37 -0.12
C PHE A 30 15.41 -1.72 1.08
N GLU A 31 15.73 -3.00 1.28
CA GLU A 31 16.57 -3.43 2.41
C GLU A 31 17.99 -2.87 2.34
N GLN A 32 18.49 -2.57 1.14
CA GLN A 32 19.81 -1.97 0.93
C GLN A 32 19.79 -0.43 0.95
N ILE A 33 18.62 0.18 1.08
CA ILE A 33 18.47 1.62 1.33
C ILE A 33 18.69 1.86 2.83
N SER A 34 19.64 2.73 3.16
CA SER A 34 19.89 3.20 4.52
C SER A 34 19.33 4.60 4.73
N VAL A 35 19.13 4.99 6.00
CA VAL A 35 18.78 6.37 6.35
C VAL A 35 19.83 7.36 5.82
N ASN A 36 21.11 6.97 5.75
CA ASN A 36 22.15 7.82 5.19
C ASN A 36 21.94 8.07 3.69
N ASP A 37 21.63 7.04 2.91
CA ASP A 37 21.36 7.20 1.48
C ASP A 37 20.19 8.18 1.26
N ILE A 38 19.12 8.06 2.05
CA ILE A 38 17.94 8.94 1.96
C ILE A 38 18.33 10.38 2.30
N CYS A 39 19.10 10.58 3.36
CA CYS A 39 19.57 11.91 3.78
C CYS A 39 20.47 12.55 2.71
N GLU A 40 21.38 11.78 2.13
CA GLU A 40 22.26 12.25 1.06
C GLU A 40 21.46 12.63 -0.20
N GLN A 41 20.53 11.77 -0.62
CA GLN A 41 19.68 11.98 -1.79
C GLN A 41 18.71 13.16 -1.63
N SER A 42 18.16 13.36 -0.44
CA SER A 42 17.24 14.48 -0.12
C SER A 42 17.96 15.78 0.24
N HIS A 43 19.29 15.77 0.32
CA HIS A 43 20.10 16.88 0.83
C HIS A 43 19.70 17.35 2.24
N ASN A 44 19.25 16.41 3.09
CA ASN A 44 18.88 16.66 4.47
C ASN A 44 19.86 16.02 5.46
N HIS A 45 19.92 16.54 6.69
CA HIS A 45 20.71 15.92 7.75
C HIS A 45 19.97 14.75 8.40
N ARG A 46 20.70 13.78 8.96
CA ARG A 46 20.11 12.67 9.74
C ARG A 46 19.26 13.16 10.91
N SER A 47 19.68 14.23 11.59
CA SER A 47 18.89 14.85 12.65
C SER A 47 17.56 15.41 12.14
N THR A 48 17.51 15.85 10.89
CA THR A 48 16.26 16.24 10.22
C THR A 48 15.39 15.02 9.95
N PHE A 49 15.94 13.93 9.39
CA PHE A 49 15.20 12.68 9.18
C PHE A 49 14.53 12.19 10.46
N TYR A 50 15.31 12.05 11.54
CA TYR A 50 14.81 11.51 12.82
C TYR A 50 13.85 12.46 13.56
N ARG A 51 13.65 13.68 13.07
CA ARG A 51 12.57 14.56 13.54
C ARG A 51 11.20 14.15 13.02
N TYR A 52 11.15 13.48 11.86
CA TYR A 52 9.91 13.09 11.20
C TYR A 52 9.64 11.59 11.25
N TYR A 53 10.68 10.77 11.21
CA TYR A 53 10.56 9.31 11.08
C TYR A 53 11.49 8.57 12.03
N HIS A 54 11.00 7.48 12.64
CA HIS A 54 11.82 6.64 13.51
C HIS A 54 12.89 5.87 12.72
N ASP A 55 12.49 5.33 11.57
CA ASP A 55 13.33 4.58 10.64
C ASP A 55 12.80 4.68 9.20
N LYS A 56 13.40 3.95 8.26
CA LYS A 56 12.98 3.96 6.85
C LYS A 56 11.64 3.28 6.59
N TYR A 57 11.16 2.40 7.48
CA TYR A 57 9.86 1.75 7.34
C TYR A 57 8.73 2.72 7.70
N ASP A 58 8.94 3.58 8.69
CA ASP A 58 8.03 4.69 9.03
C ASP A 58 7.88 5.67 7.85
N LEU A 59 9.00 6.04 7.21
CA LEU A 59 8.98 6.82 5.96
C LEU A 59 8.20 6.11 4.83
N LEU A 60 8.38 4.79 4.67
CA LEU A 60 7.66 3.99 3.68
C LEU A 60 6.15 3.93 3.92
N GLN A 61 5.72 3.86 5.18
CA GLN A 61 4.29 3.93 5.52
C GLN A 61 3.69 5.29 5.15
N ASP A 62 4.45 6.37 5.33
CA ASP A 62 4.02 7.71 4.92
C ASP A 62 3.95 7.84 3.40
N GLU A 63 4.91 7.26 2.66
CA GLU A 63 4.83 7.16 1.20
C GLU A 63 3.56 6.42 0.75
N PHE A 64 3.26 5.24 1.32
CA PHE A 64 2.04 4.50 0.96
C PHE A 64 0.77 5.28 1.27
N ARG A 65 0.75 6.06 2.36
CA ARG A 65 -0.35 6.96 2.67
C ARG A 65 -0.51 8.03 1.59
N MET A 66 0.57 8.68 1.16
CA MET A 66 0.51 9.69 0.09
C MET A 66 0.07 9.10 -1.24
N VAL A 67 0.62 7.94 -1.63
CA VAL A 67 0.21 7.25 -2.86
C VAL A 67 -1.28 6.97 -2.82
N ARG A 68 -1.80 6.47 -1.68
CA ARG A 68 -3.23 6.26 -1.49
C ARG A 68 -4.05 7.54 -1.59
N GLU A 69 -3.56 8.67 -1.05
CA GLU A 69 -4.25 9.97 -1.17
C GLU A 69 -4.24 10.52 -2.60
N THR A 70 -3.23 10.17 -3.41
CA THR A 70 -3.15 10.57 -4.83
C THR A 70 -3.92 9.68 -5.79
N MET A 71 -4.04 8.38 -5.47
CA MET A 71 -5.03 7.52 -6.09
C MET A 71 -6.38 8.08 -5.68
N ASP A 72 -7.26 8.39 -6.63
CA ASP A 72 -8.55 9.05 -6.40
C ASP A 72 -9.49 8.15 -5.57
N THR A 73 -9.17 7.97 -4.28
CA THR A 73 -9.93 7.21 -3.30
C THR A 73 -10.96 8.14 -2.70
N ASP A 74 -11.87 8.64 -3.52
CA ASP A 74 -13.21 8.75 -2.97
C ASP A 74 -13.54 7.33 -2.48
N ASN A 75 -13.66 7.11 -1.17
CA ASN A 75 -13.93 5.78 -0.59
C ASN A 75 -15.28 5.19 -1.06
N GLN A 76 -15.96 5.91 -1.95
CA GLN A 76 -17.10 5.52 -2.75
C GLN A 76 -16.75 4.70 -4.01
N ILE A 77 -15.49 4.65 -4.45
CA ILE A 77 -15.15 3.82 -5.63
C ILE A 77 -15.24 2.33 -5.29
N PRO A 78 -15.81 1.50 -6.20
CA PRO A 78 -15.89 0.05 -6.00
C PRO A 78 -14.53 -0.59 -5.76
N SER A 79 -14.48 -1.62 -4.93
CA SER A 79 -13.26 -2.37 -4.58
C SER A 79 -12.54 -2.90 -5.82
N ARG A 80 -13.30 -3.31 -6.85
CA ARG A 80 -12.73 -3.72 -8.14
C ARG A 80 -11.93 -2.60 -8.81
N GLN A 81 -12.49 -1.40 -8.89
CA GLN A 81 -11.81 -0.25 -9.50
C GLN A 81 -10.57 0.16 -8.68
N PHE A 82 -10.64 0.06 -7.35
CA PHE A 82 -9.48 0.30 -6.50
C PHE A 82 -8.35 -0.72 -6.73
N VAL A 83 -8.69 -2.01 -6.86
CA VAL A 83 -7.73 -3.06 -7.21
C VAL A 83 -7.12 -2.81 -8.60
N GLU A 84 -7.92 -2.40 -9.58
CA GLU A 84 -7.43 -2.02 -10.92
C GLU A 84 -6.40 -0.88 -10.85
N GLN A 85 -6.65 0.17 -10.07
CA GLN A 85 -5.70 1.27 -9.87
C GLN A 85 -4.38 0.81 -9.23
N ILE A 86 -4.44 -0.09 -8.23
CA ILE A 86 -3.23 -0.65 -7.61
C ILE A 86 -2.44 -1.49 -8.61
N VAL A 87 -3.13 -2.34 -9.38
CA VAL A 87 -2.51 -3.22 -10.38
C VAL A 87 -1.86 -2.39 -11.50
N ASP A 88 -2.56 -1.37 -11.99
CA ASP A 88 -2.03 -0.45 -13.00
C ASP A 88 -0.79 0.30 -12.49
N PHE A 89 -0.87 0.85 -11.28
CA PHE A 89 0.26 1.53 -10.65
C PHE A 89 1.45 0.58 -10.43
N ALA A 90 1.20 -0.66 -10.00
CA ALA A 90 2.25 -1.67 -9.83
C ALA A 90 2.89 -2.07 -11.17
N GLN A 91 2.12 -2.11 -12.25
CA GLN A 91 2.62 -2.36 -13.59
C GLN A 91 3.48 -1.21 -14.10
N GLU A 92 3.01 0.03 -13.97
CA GLU A 92 3.74 1.24 -14.37
C GLU A 92 5.04 1.42 -13.56
N ASN A 93 5.03 0.98 -12.29
CA ASN A 93 6.15 1.12 -11.35
C ASN A 93 6.82 -0.22 -11.00
N GLN A 94 6.81 -1.19 -11.92
CA GLN A 94 7.23 -2.57 -11.66
C GLN A 94 8.61 -2.70 -11.00
N ARG A 95 9.56 -1.83 -11.37
CA ARG A 95 10.91 -1.83 -10.79
C ARG A 95 10.91 -1.44 -9.32
N VAL A 96 10.13 -0.42 -8.95
CA VAL A 96 9.95 0.01 -7.56
C VAL A 96 9.31 -1.11 -6.76
N PHE A 97 8.20 -1.69 -7.24
CA PHE A 97 7.52 -2.79 -6.55
C PHE A 97 8.42 -4.01 -6.40
N ARG A 98 9.21 -4.37 -7.42
CA ARG A 98 10.20 -5.45 -7.32
C ARG A 98 11.23 -5.14 -6.22
N ASN A 99 11.77 -3.93 -6.18
CA ASN A 99 12.76 -3.53 -5.19
C ASN A 99 12.18 -3.44 -3.77
N LEU A 100 10.88 -3.23 -3.62
CA LEU A 100 10.17 -3.36 -2.34
C LEU A 100 10.01 -4.84 -1.92
N THR A 101 9.73 -5.73 -2.87
CA THR A 101 9.20 -7.09 -2.59
C THR A 101 10.18 -8.26 -2.82
N THR A 102 11.43 -8.00 -3.22
CA THR A 102 12.45 -9.06 -3.46
C THR A 102 12.89 -9.84 -2.20
N ALA A 103 13.29 -11.10 -2.42
CA ALA A 103 13.22 -12.18 -1.44
C ALA A 103 13.98 -12.12 -0.10
N ASN A 104 14.82 -11.10 0.13
CA ASN A 104 15.53 -10.92 1.39
C ASN A 104 14.84 -9.92 2.35
N SER A 105 13.64 -9.44 1.99
CA SER A 105 12.88 -8.40 2.72
C SER A 105 11.51 -8.86 3.25
N HIS A 106 11.19 -10.15 3.12
CA HIS A 106 9.79 -10.60 3.16
C HIS A 106 9.05 -10.31 4.47
N GLU A 107 9.65 -10.54 5.64
CA GLU A 107 8.88 -10.45 6.89
C GLU A 107 8.38 -9.02 7.16
N ASN A 108 9.25 -8.02 7.03
CA ASN A 108 8.88 -6.64 7.32
C ASN A 108 8.01 -6.05 6.20
N MET A 109 8.32 -6.30 4.93
CA MET A 109 7.55 -5.72 3.83
C MET A 109 6.15 -6.34 3.71
N TYR A 110 6.02 -7.65 3.86
CA TYR A 110 4.73 -8.33 3.87
C TYR A 110 3.85 -7.77 4.98
N TYR A 111 4.41 -7.60 6.19
CA TYR A 111 3.68 -7.02 7.33
C TYR A 111 3.21 -5.59 7.05
N VAL A 112 4.08 -4.72 6.53
CA VAL A 112 3.74 -3.32 6.22
C VAL A 112 2.63 -3.24 5.17
N LEU A 113 2.75 -4.00 4.07
CA LEU A 113 1.75 -4.01 2.99
C LEU A 113 0.40 -4.59 3.47
N THR A 114 0.43 -5.64 4.28
CA THR A 114 -0.78 -6.24 4.85
C THR A 114 -1.47 -5.26 5.78
N ALA A 115 -0.74 -4.64 6.71
CA ALA A 115 -1.28 -3.63 7.62
C ALA A 115 -1.88 -2.43 6.88
N ALA A 116 -1.21 -1.93 5.84
CA ALA A 116 -1.73 -0.85 5.00
C ALA A 116 -3.02 -1.25 4.29
N THR A 117 -3.08 -2.46 3.72
CA THR A 117 -4.28 -2.98 3.03
C THR A 117 -5.45 -3.18 4.00
N GLU A 118 -5.20 -3.74 5.18
CA GLU A 118 -6.22 -3.87 6.23
C GLU A 118 -6.76 -2.50 6.66
N GLN A 119 -5.87 -1.52 6.84
CA GLN A 119 -6.26 -0.17 7.24
C GLN A 119 -7.17 0.47 6.18
N THR A 120 -6.85 0.31 4.90
CA THR A 120 -7.70 0.80 3.80
C THR A 120 -9.06 0.11 3.76
N LEU A 121 -9.12 -1.21 3.99
CA LEU A 121 -10.42 -1.90 4.08
C LEU A 121 -11.25 -1.41 5.28
N LYS A 122 -10.62 -1.20 6.44
CA LYS A 122 -11.28 -0.66 7.64
C LYS A 122 -11.80 0.76 7.41
N GLU A 123 -11.04 1.61 6.73
CA GLU A 123 -11.44 2.96 6.35
C GLU A 123 -12.67 2.93 5.43
N LYS A 124 -12.65 2.08 4.38
CA LYS A 124 -13.82 1.88 3.49
C LYS A 124 -15.06 1.41 4.23
N LEU A 125 -14.92 0.51 5.20
CA LEU A 125 -16.03 0.02 6.04
C LEU A 125 -16.57 1.11 6.98
N ALA A 126 -15.69 1.91 7.58
CA ALA A 126 -16.08 2.94 8.54
C ALA A 126 -16.85 4.11 7.90
N GLU A 127 -16.65 4.34 6.61
CA GLU A 127 -17.20 5.51 5.90
C GLU A 127 -18.57 5.26 5.23
N GLN A 128 -19.10 4.04 5.23
CA GLN A 128 -20.19 3.70 4.31
C GLN A 128 -21.63 3.82 4.84
N LYS A 129 -22.40 4.59 4.06
CA LYS A 129 -23.83 4.38 3.74
C LYS A 129 -23.94 3.10 2.89
N LYS A 130 -25.11 2.43 2.89
CA LYS A 130 -25.42 1.23 2.07
C LYS A 130 -24.64 1.19 0.75
N THR A 131 -23.78 0.20 0.60
CA THR A 131 -23.00 -0.08 -0.61
C THR A 131 -23.50 -1.35 -1.29
N ASP A 132 -23.36 -1.41 -2.61
CA ASP A 132 -23.56 -2.63 -3.41
C ASP A 132 -22.22 -3.33 -3.71
N ASP A 133 -21.13 -2.96 -3.02
CA ASP A 133 -19.82 -3.58 -3.19
C ASP A 133 -19.78 -4.99 -2.55
N PRO A 134 -19.61 -6.06 -3.36
CA PRO A 134 -19.67 -7.43 -2.85
C PRO A 134 -18.59 -7.76 -1.82
N LEU A 135 -17.40 -7.16 -1.95
CA LEU A 135 -16.29 -7.41 -1.04
C LEU A 135 -16.56 -6.77 0.32
N ILE A 136 -17.17 -5.58 0.33
CA ILE A 136 -17.57 -4.90 1.55
C ILE A 136 -18.72 -5.65 2.25
N GLN A 137 -19.75 -6.04 1.49
CA GLN A 137 -20.87 -6.83 2.03
C GLN A 137 -20.38 -8.14 2.67
N GLN A 138 -19.41 -8.82 2.04
CA GLN A 138 -18.81 -10.03 2.59
C GLN A 138 -18.13 -9.83 3.95
N VAL A 139 -17.54 -8.65 4.17
CA VAL A 139 -16.96 -8.32 5.48
C VAL A 139 -18.05 -7.97 6.49
N GLU A 140 -19.06 -7.19 6.09
CA GLU A 140 -20.18 -6.77 6.96
C GLU A 140 -21.05 -7.94 7.42
N ASP A 141 -21.35 -8.88 6.53
CA ASP A 141 -22.18 -10.06 6.81
C ASP A 141 -21.46 -11.13 7.65
N SER A 142 -20.14 -10.99 7.83
CA SER A 142 -19.33 -11.95 8.57
C SER A 142 -19.49 -11.79 10.09
N PRO A 143 -19.62 -12.88 10.87
CA PRO A 143 -19.57 -12.82 12.33
C PRO A 143 -18.17 -12.47 12.86
N ARG A 144 -17.15 -12.55 11.99
CA ARG A 144 -15.73 -12.27 12.29
C ARG A 144 -15.13 -11.36 11.21
N PRO A 145 -15.54 -10.08 11.13
CA PRO A 145 -15.05 -9.15 10.12
C PRO A 145 -13.53 -8.94 10.23
N ASP A 146 -12.97 -9.01 11.43
CA ASP A 146 -11.53 -8.96 11.69
C ASP A 146 -10.75 -10.02 10.91
N LEU A 147 -11.22 -11.28 10.95
CA LEU A 147 -10.55 -12.39 10.27
C LEU A 147 -10.72 -12.32 8.75
N VAL A 148 -11.88 -11.86 8.27
CA VAL A 148 -12.13 -11.68 6.82
C VAL A 148 -11.25 -10.57 6.25
N ILE A 149 -11.10 -9.45 6.96
CA ILE A 149 -10.19 -8.37 6.56
C ILE A 149 -8.75 -8.88 6.45
N SER A 150 -8.25 -9.60 7.45
CA SER A 150 -6.89 -10.15 7.41
C SER A 150 -6.71 -11.18 6.29
N LEU A 151 -7.72 -12.01 6.02
CA LEU A 151 -7.70 -12.97 4.92
C LEU A 151 -7.62 -12.27 3.55
N ILE A 152 -8.49 -11.28 3.31
CA ILE A 152 -8.52 -10.51 2.07
C ILE A 152 -7.20 -9.75 1.88
N ALA A 153 -6.73 -9.04 2.91
CA ALA A 153 -5.49 -8.28 2.86
C ALA A 153 -4.28 -9.18 2.57
N GLY A 154 -4.16 -10.30 3.27
CA GLY A 154 -3.10 -11.27 3.04
C GLY A 154 -3.14 -11.88 1.64
N ALA A 155 -4.32 -12.21 1.13
CA ALA A 155 -4.47 -12.77 -0.22
C ALA A 155 -4.10 -11.75 -1.30
N ILE A 156 -4.54 -10.50 -1.18
CA ILE A 156 -4.19 -9.40 -2.10
C ILE A 156 -2.67 -9.21 -2.10
N VAL A 157 -2.07 -8.98 -0.93
CA VAL A 157 -0.63 -8.70 -0.80
C VAL A 157 0.21 -9.86 -1.32
N ASN A 158 -0.13 -11.10 -0.95
CA ASN A 158 0.63 -12.27 -1.40
C ASN A 158 0.56 -12.44 -2.91
N LEU A 159 -0.62 -12.28 -3.52
CA LEU A 159 -0.75 -12.41 -4.97
C LEU A 159 -0.02 -11.29 -5.70
N MET A 160 -0.11 -10.05 -5.21
CA MET A 160 0.60 -8.90 -5.78
C MET A 160 2.11 -9.08 -5.73
N ILE A 161 2.65 -9.50 -4.58
CA ILE A 161 4.09 -9.82 -4.44
C ILE A 161 4.49 -10.88 -5.45
N ARG A 162 3.73 -11.99 -5.53
CA ARG A 162 4.01 -13.07 -6.49
C ARG A 162 3.98 -12.57 -7.93
N TRP A 163 2.97 -11.80 -8.31
CA TRP A 163 2.81 -11.29 -9.68
C TRP A 163 3.98 -10.41 -10.10
N VAL A 164 4.35 -9.43 -9.28
CA VAL A 164 5.46 -8.51 -9.58
C VAL A 164 6.82 -9.22 -9.58
N THR A 165 7.02 -10.19 -8.70
CA THR A 165 8.34 -10.84 -8.52
C THR A 165 8.58 -11.99 -9.48
N THR A 166 7.57 -12.79 -9.80
CA THR A 166 7.71 -14.10 -10.48
C THR A 166 6.95 -14.25 -11.79
N GLU A 167 5.88 -13.48 -12.04
CA GLU A 167 4.89 -13.82 -13.08
C GLU A 167 4.52 -12.64 -13.99
N GLN A 168 5.52 -12.00 -14.61
CA GLN A 168 5.27 -10.89 -15.56
C GLN A 168 4.55 -11.32 -16.85
N SER A 169 4.35 -12.63 -17.08
CA SER A 169 3.60 -13.18 -18.21
C SER A 169 2.10 -13.28 -17.95
N THR A 170 1.64 -13.14 -16.69
CA THR A 170 0.21 -13.14 -16.36
C THR A 170 -0.37 -11.76 -16.68
N PRO A 171 -1.36 -11.63 -17.59
CA PRO A 171 -1.98 -10.36 -17.93
C PRO A 171 -2.61 -9.69 -16.70
N LYS A 172 -2.51 -8.36 -16.61
CA LYS A 172 -3.07 -7.59 -15.49
C LYS A 172 -4.57 -7.86 -15.26
N ASP A 173 -5.34 -8.02 -16.34
CA ASP A 173 -6.78 -8.25 -16.27
C ASP A 173 -7.09 -9.59 -15.57
N GLU A 174 -6.23 -10.59 -15.77
CA GLU A 174 -6.37 -11.90 -15.12
C GLU A 174 -6.09 -11.80 -13.61
N ILE A 175 -5.11 -10.97 -13.21
CA ILE A 175 -4.82 -10.67 -11.80
C ILE A 175 -5.96 -9.91 -11.15
N VAL A 176 -6.48 -8.87 -11.80
CA VAL A 176 -7.64 -8.11 -11.30
C VAL A 176 -8.83 -9.04 -11.11
N THR A 177 -9.19 -9.83 -12.13
CA THR A 177 -10.31 -10.78 -12.03
C THR A 177 -10.11 -11.78 -10.90
N PHE A 178 -8.89 -12.31 -10.70
CA PHE A 178 -8.64 -13.23 -9.60
C PHE A 178 -8.78 -12.55 -8.23
N LEU A 179 -8.27 -11.32 -8.08
CA LEU A 179 -8.39 -10.55 -6.84
C LEU A 179 -9.83 -10.13 -6.53
N THR A 180 -10.63 -9.81 -7.54
CA THR A 180 -12.00 -9.31 -7.31
C THR A 180 -13.02 -10.42 -7.27
N ASP A 181 -12.96 -11.36 -8.21
CA ASP A 181 -13.99 -12.38 -8.40
C ASP A 181 -13.59 -13.68 -7.71
N GLY A 182 -12.29 -13.98 -7.64
CA GLY A 182 -11.76 -15.15 -6.94
C GLY A 182 -11.94 -15.05 -5.43
N LEU A 183 -11.64 -13.90 -4.82
CA LEU A 183 -11.81 -13.70 -3.37
C LEU A 183 -13.27 -13.85 -2.93
N ASN A 184 -14.22 -13.32 -3.72
CA ASN A 184 -15.65 -13.47 -3.46
C ASN A 184 -16.10 -14.94 -3.41
N ARG A 185 -15.44 -15.85 -4.17
CA ARG A 185 -15.76 -17.28 -4.20
C ARG A 185 -15.07 -18.09 -3.10
N ILE A 186 -13.91 -17.63 -2.61
CA ILE A 186 -13.08 -18.35 -1.64
C ILE A 186 -13.51 -18.03 -0.20
N CYS A 187 -13.91 -16.79 0.06
CA CYS A 187 -14.31 -16.33 1.38
C CYS A 187 -15.78 -16.68 1.68
N ILE A 188 -16.19 -17.94 1.51
CA ILE A 188 -17.49 -18.39 2.00
C ILE A 188 -17.39 -18.47 3.53
N VAL A 189 -17.99 -17.51 4.22
CA VAL A 189 -18.15 -17.55 5.67
C VAL A 189 -19.01 -18.78 5.98
N PRO A 190 -18.51 -19.77 6.73
CA PRO A 190 -19.34 -20.90 7.11
C PRO A 190 -20.48 -20.39 8.01
N GLU A 191 -21.72 -20.68 7.61
CA GLU A 191 -22.89 -20.47 8.48
C GLU A 191 -22.67 -21.30 9.76
N THR A 192 -22.58 -20.63 10.91
CA THR A 192 -22.58 -21.27 12.23
C THR A 192 -24.00 -21.48 12.72
#